data_AF-A0A7Z0GIW3-F1
#
_entry.id   AF-A0A7Z0GIW3-F1
#
_cell.length_a   1.000
_cell.length_b   1.000
_cell.length_c   1.000
_cell.angle_alpha   90.00
_cell.angle_beta   90.00
_cell.angle_gamma   90.00
#
_symmetry.space_group_name_H-M   'P 1'
#
loop_
_entity.id
_entity.type
_entity.pdbx_description
1 polymer ?
#
loop_
_entity_poly.entity_id
_entity_poly.type
_entity_poly.pdbx_seq_one_letter_code
_entity_poly.pdbx_strand_id
1 'polypeptide(L)'
;MEVDYAQDLPSREVKALYVLAEVYGTGVGHALLTSGIGEDPAYLWVLAGNDRAIAFYARQGFRLDGATKSDPVGTEKRMVRP
;
A
#
# COMPACT_ATOMS: atom_id res chain seq x y z
N MET A 1 -17.58 19.22 7.11
CA MET A 1 -18.12 18.22 6.18
C MET A 1 -17.06 17.14 6.10
N GLU A 2 -17.21 16.09 6.91
CA GLU A 2 -16.26 14.98 6.98
C GLU A 2 -16.75 13.97 5.94
N VAL A 3 -16.06 13.91 4.80
CA VAL A 3 -16.38 12.95 3.75
C VAL A 3 -15.84 11.61 4.22
N ASP A 4 -16.73 10.72 4.64
CA ASP A 4 -16.40 9.35 5.00
C ASP A 4 -16.00 8.56 3.73
N TYR A 5 -14.72 8.64 3.39
CA TYR A 5 -14.12 7.87 2.30
C TYR A 5 -14.08 6.35 2.57
N ALA A 6 -14.50 5.87 3.75
CA ALA A 6 -14.45 4.44 4.05
C ALA A 6 -15.45 3.61 3.24
N GLN A 7 -16.49 4.23 2.67
CA GLN A 7 -17.58 3.51 2.00
C GLN A 7 -17.20 2.94 0.62
N ASP A 8 -16.15 3.46 -0.04
CA ASP A 8 -15.72 3.04 -1.39
C ASP A 8 -14.37 2.30 -1.42
N LEU A 9 -13.89 1.84 -0.27
CA LEU A 9 -12.64 1.08 -0.23
C LEU A 9 -12.84 -0.36 -0.71
N PRO A 10 -11.83 -0.94 -1.39
CA PRO A 10 -11.75 -2.38 -1.55
C PRO A 10 -11.89 -3.12 -0.21
N SER A 11 -12.49 -4.30 -0.24
CA SER A 11 -12.70 -5.12 0.97
C SER A 11 -11.41 -5.70 1.57
N ARG A 12 -10.27 -5.57 0.88
CA ARG A 12 -8.98 -6.14 1.28
C ARG A 12 -7.95 -5.07 1.63
N GLU A 13 -7.29 -5.28 2.75
CA GLU A 13 -6.16 -4.46 3.21
C GLU A 13 -4.86 -5.28 3.20
N VAL A 14 -3.80 -4.73 2.60
CA VAL A 14 -2.43 -5.25 2.79
C VAL A 14 -1.84 -4.59 4.03
N LYS A 15 -1.84 -5.30 5.16
CA LYS A 15 -1.38 -4.74 6.45
C LYS A 15 0.13 -4.63 6.58
N ALA A 16 0.86 -5.64 6.12
CA ALA A 16 2.32 -5.71 6.26
C ALA A 16 2.91 -6.53 5.12
N LEU A 17 3.88 -5.94 4.42
CA LEU A 17 4.67 -6.63 3.40
C LEU A 17 6.11 -6.15 3.47
N TYR A 18 6.98 -7.02 3.96
CA TYR A 18 8.40 -6.73 4.15
C TYR A 18 9.23 -7.82 3.49
N VAL A 19 10.35 -7.41 2.92
CA VAL A 19 11.40 -8.32 2.45
C VAL A 19 12.72 -7.79 2.96
N LEU A 20 13.69 -8.70 3.11
CA LEU A 20 15.05 -8.32 3.47
C LEU A 20 15.65 -7.38 2.43
N ALA A 21 16.53 -6.47 2.87
CA ALA A 21 17.18 -5.51 1.97
C ALA A 21 17.99 -6.20 0.85
N GLU A 22 18.57 -7.35 1.15
CA GLU A 22 19.34 -8.19 0.23
C GLU A 22 18.53 -8.69 -0.98
N VAL A 23 17.21 -8.72 -0.89
CA VAL A 23 16.32 -9.18 -1.97
C VAL A 23 15.52 -8.03 -2.61
N TYR A 24 15.94 -6.78 -2.40
CA TYR A 24 15.36 -5.67 -3.16
C TYR A 24 15.68 -5.80 -4.64
N GLY A 25 14.70 -5.49 -5.50
CA GLY A 25 14.86 -5.53 -6.95
C GLY A 25 14.86 -6.93 -7.57
N THR A 26 14.77 -8.01 -6.79
CA THR A 26 14.80 -9.39 -7.30
C THR A 26 13.41 -9.93 -7.71
N GLY A 27 12.34 -9.19 -7.42
CA GLY A 27 10.96 -9.59 -7.69
C GLY A 27 10.24 -10.30 -6.53
N VAL A 28 10.93 -10.65 -5.44
CA VAL A 28 10.32 -11.34 -4.27
C VAL A 28 9.13 -10.56 -3.70
N GLY A 29 9.24 -9.24 -3.57
CA GLY A 29 8.12 -8.41 -3.07
C GLY A 29 6.88 -8.47 -3.97
N HIS A 30 7.06 -8.50 -5.30
CA HIS A 30 5.96 -8.66 -6.24
C HIS A 30 5.35 -10.06 -6.12
N ALA A 31 6.17 -11.12 -6.07
CA ALA A 31 5.69 -12.49 -5.91
C ALA A 31 4.86 -12.67 -4.63
N LEU A 32 5.29 -12.08 -3.51
CA LEU A 32 4.53 -12.11 -2.25
C LEU A 32 3.20 -11.36 -2.35
N LEU A 33 3.19 -10.17 -2.96
CA LEU A 33 1.96 -9.40 -3.16
C LEU A 33 0.97 -10.17 -4.05
N THR A 34 1.43 -10.72 -5.17
CA THR A 34 0.63 -11.52 -6.09
C THR A 34 0.09 -12.78 -5.41
N SER A 35 0.90 -13.45 -4.58
CA SER A 35 0.43 -14.60 -3.80
C SER A 35 -0.64 -14.24 -2.77
N GLY A 36 -0.59 -13.03 -2.20
CA GLY A 36 -1.52 -12.60 -1.15
C GLY A 36 -2.85 -12.06 -1.67
N ILE A 37 -2.81 -11.26 -2.73
CA ILE A 37 -4.00 -10.56 -3.25
C ILE A 37 -4.19 -10.69 -4.76
N GLY A 38 -3.29 -11.36 -5.49
CA GLY A 38 -3.34 -11.44 -6.95
C GLY A 38 -3.49 -10.05 -7.59
N GLU A 39 -4.48 -9.94 -8.47
CA GLU A 39 -4.92 -8.68 -9.10
C GLU A 39 -6.14 -8.07 -8.41
N ASP A 40 -6.63 -8.65 -7.31
CA ASP A 40 -7.87 -8.22 -6.65
C ASP A 40 -7.76 -6.77 -6.13
N PRO A 41 -8.87 -6.02 -6.09
CA PRO A 41 -8.91 -4.69 -5.50
C PRO A 41 -8.43 -4.72 -4.04
N ALA A 42 -7.58 -3.76 -3.66
CA ALA A 42 -7.01 -3.68 -2.32
C ALA A 42 -6.58 -2.26 -1.95
N TYR A 43 -6.44 -1.99 -0.66
CA TYR A 43 -5.79 -0.77 -0.16
C TYR A 43 -4.69 -1.09 0.84
N LEU A 44 -3.85 -0.11 1.13
CA LEU A 44 -2.80 -0.19 2.14
C LEU A 44 -2.46 1.20 2.69
N TRP A 45 -1.83 1.21 3.86
CA TRP A 45 -1.21 2.40 4.43
C TRP A 45 0.31 2.32 4.29
N VAL A 46 0.95 3.41 3.90
CA VAL A 46 2.40 3.51 3.76
C VAL A 46 2.91 4.79 4.41
N LEU A 47 4.02 4.70 5.14
CA LEU A 47 4.65 5.87 5.75
C LEU A 47 4.99 6.94 4.70
N ALA A 48 4.64 8.19 5.03
CA ALA A 48 5.05 9.35 4.26
C ALA A 48 6.59 9.41 4.17
N GLY A 49 7.13 9.59 2.96
CA GLY A 49 8.58 9.60 2.70
C GLY A 49 9.19 8.21 2.46
N ASN A 50 8.41 7.12 2.55
CA ASN A 50 8.88 5.80 2.13
C ASN A 50 8.79 5.66 0.60
N ASP A 51 9.59 6.44 -0.12
CA ASP A 51 9.54 6.57 -1.58
C ASP A 51 9.77 5.23 -2.28
N ARG A 52 10.58 4.35 -1.70
CA ARG A 52 10.82 2.99 -2.20
C ARG A 52 9.53 2.16 -2.18
N ALA A 53 8.80 2.15 -1.05
CA ALA A 53 7.56 1.40 -0.93
C ALA A 53 6.46 2.01 -1.81
N ILE A 54 6.33 3.34 -1.82
CA ILE A 54 5.37 4.05 -2.68
C ILE A 54 5.61 3.69 -4.15
N ALA A 55 6.85 3.76 -4.64
CA ALA A 55 7.18 3.40 -6.01
C ALA A 55 6.96 1.91 -6.29
N PHE A 56 7.21 1.03 -5.30
CA PHE A 56 6.91 -0.39 -5.42
C PHE A 56 5.42 -0.62 -5.67
N TYR A 57 4.55 -0.10 -4.79
CA TYR A 57 3.09 -0.27 -4.90
C TYR A 57 2.50 0.44 -6.13
N ALA A 58 3.03 1.60 -6.51
CA ALA A 58 2.63 2.30 -7.72
C ALA A 58 2.82 1.44 -8.98
N ARG A 59 3.94 0.71 -9.07
CA ARG A 59 4.18 -0.26 -10.15
C ARG A 59 3.20 -1.45 -10.15
N GLN A 60 2.49 -1.69 -9.04
CA GLN A 60 1.50 -2.78 -8.90
C GLN A 60 0.05 -2.28 -9.07
N GLY A 61 -0.14 -1.05 -9.54
CA GLY A 61 -1.46 -0.47 -9.82
C GLY A 61 -2.08 0.33 -8.67
N PHE A 62 -1.39 0.45 -7.53
CA PHE A 62 -1.88 1.29 -6.42
C PHE A 62 -1.63 2.77 -6.68
N ARG A 63 -2.51 3.64 -6.17
CA ARG A 63 -2.40 5.10 -6.28
C ARG A 63 -2.73 5.76 -4.95
N LEU A 64 -2.08 6.87 -4.63
CA LEU A 64 -2.46 7.69 -3.48
C LEU A 64 -3.87 8.25 -3.69
N ASP A 65 -4.75 8.08 -2.70
CA ASP A 65 -6.13 8.61 -2.74
C ASP A 65 -6.29 9.93 -1.96
N GLY A 66 -5.21 10.40 -1.32
CA GLY A 66 -5.20 11.62 -0.51
C GLY A 66 -5.53 11.40 0.96
N ALA A 67 -5.98 10.21 1.37
CA ALA A 67 -6.24 9.92 2.77
C ALA A 67 -4.93 9.75 3.55
N THR A 68 -4.93 10.29 4.77
CA THR A 68 -3.79 10.24 5.69
C THR A 68 -4.25 9.87 7.09
N LYS A 69 -3.39 9.22 7.87
CA LYS A 69 -3.59 9.03 9.31
C LYS A 69 -2.28 9.24 10.06
N SER A 70 -2.40 9.62 11.33
CA SER A 70 -1.25 9.74 12.23
C SER A 70 -0.99 8.40 12.92
N ASP A 71 0.27 7.96 12.89
CA ASP A 71 0.78 6.80 13.61
C ASP A 71 1.96 7.23 14.51
N PRO A 72 2.24 6.56 15.65
CA PRO A 72 3.41 6.84 16.47
C PRO A 72 4.74 6.88 15.71
N VAL A 73 4.87 6.16 14.58
CA VAL A 73 6.09 6.15 13.76
C VAL A 73 6.07 7.17 12.61
N GLY A 74 4.99 7.93 12.43
CA GLY A 74 4.87 8.99 11.44
C GLY A 74 3.50 9.09 10.78
N THR A 75 3.34 10.03 9.85
CA THR A 75 2.12 10.11 9.04
C THR A 75 2.11 8.99 8.01
N GLU A 76 1.03 8.23 7.93
CA GLU A 76 0.80 7.27 6.85
C GLU A 76 -0.14 7.86 5.80
N LYS A 77 0.09 7.50 4.54
CA LYS A 77 -0.73 7.83 3.38
C LYS A 77 -1.38 6.56 2.86
N ARG A 78 -2.64 6.61 2.48
CA ARG A 78 -3.31 5.44 1.89
C ARG A 78 -3.05 5.37 0.40
N MET A 79 -2.82 4.15 -0.08
CA MET A 79 -2.81 3.82 -1.49
C MET A 79 -3.91 2.81 -1.79
N VAL A 80 -4.60 2.98 -2.92
CA VAL A 80 -5.72 2.14 -3.35
C VAL A 80 -5.44 1.59 -4.74
N ARG A 81 -5.71 0.30 -4.92
CA ARG A 81 -5.83 -0.39 -6.21
C ARG A 81 -7.31 -0.78 -6.39
N PRO A 82 -8.01 -0.21 -7.39
CA PRO A 82 -9.42 -0.49 -7.62
C PRO A 82 -9.66 -1.90 -8.15
#